data_AF-B8HJV7-F1
#
_entry.id   AF-B8HJV7-F1
#
_cell.length_a   1.000
_cell.length_b   1.000
_cell.length_c   1.000
_cell.angle_alpha   90.00
_cell.angle_beta   90.00
_cell.angle_gamma   90.00
#
_symmetry.space_group_name_H-M   'P 1'
#
loop_
_entity.id
_entity.type
_entity.pdbx_description
1 polymer ?
#
loop_
_entity_poly.entity_id
_entity_poly.type
_entity_poly.pdbx_seq_one_letter_code
_entity_poly.pdbx_strand_id
1 'polypeptide(L)'
;MLMNDHRVNYLLSLLVLAFGLASCGFDPLCENKVKQEIISPDGSQKAVLFERNCGATTRYSYQISVLPRAAKLPSGPGNTFSSYVENPEVRWEGDRQLLIKYPKTSPFRAESSVADVAIRYQTDCQTELATMLAQPEVFSPDRQWRAVAFLGNCDEPVIDALQVAILPADGALPNHPNTVFVAETNELSMTWQGNQTLKIDYIRMGNVLVAKPKQGSINIRFNSYANEPKPLKEYYQQNQVLPIERR
;
A
#
# COMPACT_ATOMS: atom_id res chain seq x y z
N MET A 1 -42.66 18.21 56.49
CA MET A 1 -43.03 17.18 55.50
C MET A 1 -42.01 17.28 54.36
N LEU A 2 -40.85 16.64 54.53
CA LEU A 2 -39.73 16.69 53.58
C LEU A 2 -39.87 15.50 52.64
N MET A 3 -40.32 15.76 51.41
CA MET A 3 -40.45 14.74 50.38
C MET A 3 -39.04 14.49 49.81
N ASN A 4 -38.50 13.30 50.09
CA ASN A 4 -37.18 12.86 49.67
C ASN A 4 -37.22 12.52 48.17
N ASP A 5 -36.78 13.46 47.34
CA ASP A 5 -36.94 13.37 45.88
C ASP A 5 -35.84 12.49 45.25
N HIS A 6 -35.95 11.17 45.49
CA HIS A 6 -35.04 10.17 44.93
C HIS A 6 -34.91 10.26 43.40
N ARG A 7 -35.93 10.79 42.71
CA ARG A 7 -35.94 10.96 41.24
C ARG A 7 -34.92 11.98 40.74
N VAL A 8 -34.61 13.01 41.53
CA VAL A 8 -33.64 14.06 41.17
C VAL A 8 -32.22 13.52 41.24
N ASN A 9 -31.90 12.68 42.23
CA ASN A 9 -30.60 12.03 42.34
C ASN A 9 -30.35 11.01 41.23
N TYR A 10 -31.37 10.26 40.78
CA TYR A 10 -31.22 9.33 39.65
C TYR A 10 -30.99 10.05 38.30
N LEU A 11 -31.65 11.19 38.07
CA LEU A 11 -31.45 12.00 36.87
C LEU A 11 -30.07 12.65 36.82
N LEU A 12 -29.57 13.16 37.95
CA LEU A 12 -28.19 13.65 38.08
C LEU A 12 -27.16 12.53 37.89
N SER A 13 -27.42 11.33 38.40
CA SER A 13 -26.52 10.18 38.25
C SER A 13 -26.43 9.68 36.80
N LEU A 14 -27.53 9.69 36.06
CA LEU A 14 -27.55 9.33 34.63
C LEU A 14 -26.84 10.37 33.76
N LEU A 15 -26.92 11.65 34.11
CA LEU A 15 -26.25 12.74 33.38
C LEU A 15 -24.72 12.67 33.53
N VAL A 16 -24.22 12.30 34.72
CA VAL A 16 -22.79 12.09 34.99
C VAL A 16 -22.27 10.83 34.30
N LEU A 17 -23.07 9.75 34.22
CA LEU A 17 -22.69 8.53 33.52
C LEU A 17 -22.69 8.71 31.98
N ALA A 18 -23.59 9.55 31.44
CA ALA A 18 -23.62 9.90 30.02
C ALA A 18 -22.44 10.81 29.60
N PHE A 19 -21.93 11.65 30.50
CA PHE A 19 -20.75 12.48 30.24
C PHE A 19 -19.41 11.73 30.39
N GLY A 20 -19.40 10.59 31.09
CA GLY A 20 -18.19 9.78 31.33
C GLY A 20 -17.72 8.94 30.13
N LEU A 21 -18.52 8.80 29.07
CA LEU A 21 -18.20 7.96 27.92
C LEU A 21 -17.69 8.74 26.69
N ALA A 22 -17.47 10.05 26.81
CA ALA A 22 -17.06 10.92 25.69
C ALA A 22 -15.56 11.28 25.67
N SER A 23 -14.68 10.51 26.30
CA SER A 23 -13.22 10.73 26.25
C SER A 23 -12.48 9.64 25.46
N CYS A 24 -12.87 9.44 24.20
CA CYS A 24 -12.05 8.67 23.26
C CYS A 24 -11.44 9.62 22.23
N GLY A 25 -10.13 9.89 22.35
CA GLY A 25 -9.32 10.42 21.24
C GLY A 25 -8.63 11.76 21.43
N PHE A 26 -8.70 12.39 22.60
CA PHE A 26 -7.95 13.61 22.87
C PHE A 26 -6.54 13.25 23.37
N ASP A 27 -5.56 13.24 22.47
CA ASP A 27 -4.15 13.18 22.86
C ASP A 27 -3.62 14.62 22.89
N PRO A 28 -3.52 15.26 24.08
CA PRO A 28 -3.22 16.69 24.21
C PRO A 28 -1.82 17.06 23.71
N LEU A 29 -0.97 16.08 23.42
CA LEU A 29 0.37 16.27 22.88
C LEU A 29 0.41 16.30 21.35
N CYS A 30 -0.70 15.96 20.69
CA CYS A 30 -0.76 15.91 19.24
C CYS A 30 -1.35 17.17 18.62
N GLU A 31 -0.60 17.78 17.70
CA GLU A 31 -1.01 18.92 16.90
C GLU A 31 -1.27 18.50 15.45
N ASN A 32 -2.36 19.01 14.87
CA ASN A 32 -2.68 18.85 13.45
C ASN A 32 -2.47 20.20 12.74
N LYS A 33 -1.55 20.25 11.78
CA LYS A 33 -1.27 21.42 10.95
C LYS A 33 -1.80 21.19 9.53
N VAL A 34 -2.85 21.91 9.15
CA VAL A 34 -3.43 21.84 7.80
C VAL A 34 -2.41 22.29 6.77
N LYS A 35 -2.22 21.47 5.73
CA LYS A 35 -1.33 21.75 4.60
C LYS A 35 -2.15 22.11 3.35
N GLN A 36 -3.28 21.44 3.14
CA GLN A 36 -4.17 21.66 2.00
C GLN A 36 -5.62 21.30 2.32
N GLU A 37 -6.57 22.05 1.77
CA GLU A 37 -7.99 21.69 1.70
C GLU A 37 -8.45 21.68 0.24
N ILE A 38 -9.18 20.65 -0.17
CA ILE A 38 -9.64 20.48 -1.55
C ILE A 38 -11.13 20.15 -1.51
N ILE A 39 -11.95 21.03 -2.08
CA ILE A 39 -13.41 20.89 -2.10
C ILE A 39 -13.82 19.91 -3.23
N SER A 40 -14.81 19.06 -2.97
CA SER A 40 -15.38 18.16 -3.98
C SER A 40 -16.06 18.95 -5.11
N PRO A 41 -16.22 18.39 -6.33
CA PRO A 41 -16.82 19.12 -7.45
C PRO A 41 -18.26 19.60 -7.17
N ASP A 42 -19.08 18.80 -6.49
CA ASP A 42 -20.42 19.18 -6.02
C ASP A 42 -20.42 20.16 -4.84
N GLY A 43 -19.26 20.43 -4.23
CA GLY A 43 -19.08 21.31 -3.09
C GLY A 43 -19.67 20.81 -1.77
N SER A 44 -20.04 19.52 -1.66
CA SER A 44 -20.63 18.96 -0.44
C SER A 44 -19.59 18.52 0.58
N GLN A 45 -18.42 18.05 0.11
CA GLN A 45 -17.35 17.50 0.92
C GLN A 45 -16.04 18.28 0.71
N LYS A 46 -15.07 18.04 1.58
CA LYS A 46 -13.67 18.44 1.39
C LYS A 46 -12.71 17.35 1.86
N ALA A 47 -11.61 17.22 1.15
CA ALA A 47 -10.45 16.47 1.60
C ALA A 47 -9.46 17.45 2.26
N VAL A 48 -9.01 17.12 3.46
CA VAL A 48 -8.04 17.93 4.23
C VAL A 48 -6.77 17.11 4.40
N LEU A 49 -5.68 17.56 3.78
CA LEU A 49 -4.33 17.05 4.01
C LEU A 49 -3.70 17.86 5.15
N PHE A 50 -3.21 17.17 6.17
CA PHE A 50 -2.57 17.78 7.32
C PHE A 50 -1.39 16.95 7.83
N GLU A 51 -0.45 17.66 8.43
CA GLU A 51 0.66 17.08 9.17
C GLU A 51 0.22 16.89 10.61
N ARG A 52 0.46 15.71 11.19
CA ARG A 52 0.22 15.40 12.59
C ARG A 52 1.54 15.14 13.30
N ASN A 53 1.77 15.90 14.37
CA ASN A 53 2.95 15.83 15.23
C ASN A 53 2.51 15.56 16.68
N CYS A 54 2.97 14.46 17.27
CA CYS A 54 2.66 14.08 18.66
C CYS A 54 3.84 14.26 19.62
N GLY A 55 4.87 15.01 19.22
CA GLY A 55 6.01 15.37 20.06
C GLY A 55 7.32 14.70 19.67
N ALA A 56 8.36 15.01 20.45
CA ALA A 56 9.78 14.84 20.11
C ALA A 56 10.23 13.40 19.76
N THR A 57 9.52 12.39 20.25
CA THR A 57 9.85 10.98 20.01
C THR A 57 9.01 10.34 18.90
N THR A 58 8.06 11.09 18.32
CA THR A 58 7.20 10.61 17.24
C THR A 58 7.59 11.27 15.93
N ARG A 59 7.69 10.48 14.86
CA ARG A 59 7.87 11.01 13.51
C ARG A 59 6.59 11.74 13.09
N TYR A 60 6.73 12.86 12.38
CA TYR A 60 5.59 13.52 11.75
C TYR A 60 4.90 12.58 10.76
N SER A 61 3.58 12.59 10.77
CA SER A 61 2.78 11.85 9.80
C SER A 61 1.96 12.80 8.97
N TYR A 62 1.70 12.43 7.73
CA TYR A 62 0.85 13.17 6.82
C TYR A 62 -0.42 12.36 6.63
N GLN A 63 -1.53 13.02 6.94
CA GLN A 63 -2.83 12.37 7.07
C GLN A 63 -3.87 13.12 6.28
N ILE A 64 -4.88 12.39 5.81
CA ILE A 64 -5.99 12.94 5.05
C ILE A 64 -7.28 12.59 5.77
N SER A 65 -8.16 13.58 5.87
CA SER A 65 -9.54 13.40 6.28
C SER A 65 -10.51 13.88 5.21
N VAL A 66 -11.54 13.09 4.93
CA VAL A 66 -12.73 13.52 4.18
C VAL A 66 -13.78 13.99 5.18
N LEU A 67 -14.27 15.21 4.98
CA LEU A 67 -15.18 15.91 5.90
C LEU A 67 -16.28 16.62 5.11
N PRO A 68 -17.46 16.87 5.71
CA PRO A 68 -18.40 17.85 5.19
C PRO A 68 -17.73 19.21 4.97
N ARG A 69 -18.09 19.94 3.91
CA ARG A 69 -17.44 21.20 3.53
C ARG A 69 -17.29 22.20 4.68
N ALA A 70 -18.32 22.34 5.51
CA ALA A 70 -18.33 23.29 6.63
C ALA A 70 -17.67 22.76 7.92
N ALA A 71 -17.32 21.48 7.97
CA ALA A 71 -16.72 20.88 9.16
C ALA A 71 -15.26 21.35 9.33
N LYS A 72 -14.87 21.58 10.59
CA LYS A 72 -13.48 21.82 10.96
C LYS A 72 -12.73 20.49 11.06
N LEU A 73 -11.43 20.52 10.80
CA LEU A 73 -10.57 19.36 11.04
C LEU A 73 -10.60 19.01 12.54
N PRO A 74 -10.96 17.78 12.94
CA PRO A 74 -10.86 17.35 14.34
C PRO A 74 -9.40 17.32 14.82
N SER A 75 -9.19 17.42 16.14
CA SER A 75 -7.84 17.30 16.74
C SER A 75 -7.29 15.86 16.74
N GLY A 76 -8.12 14.88 16.38
CA GLY A 76 -7.76 13.46 16.28
C GLY A 76 -6.98 13.10 15.02
N PRO A 77 -6.65 11.81 14.84
CA PRO A 77 -6.05 11.30 13.62
C PRO A 77 -7.02 11.37 12.43
N GLY A 78 -6.47 11.32 11.22
CA GLY A 78 -7.20 11.43 9.97
C GLY A 78 -8.05 10.20 9.69
N ASN A 79 -9.23 10.39 9.10
CA ASN A 79 -10.18 9.30 8.91
C ASN A 79 -10.00 8.52 7.61
N THR A 80 -9.12 8.94 6.70
CA THR A 80 -9.01 8.38 5.34
C THR A 80 -7.65 7.76 5.06
N PHE A 81 -6.58 8.52 5.25
CA PHE A 81 -5.22 8.09 4.91
C PHE A 81 -4.23 8.56 5.98
N SER A 82 -3.21 7.77 6.29
CA SER A 82 -2.11 8.18 7.16
C SER A 82 -0.82 7.46 6.78
N SER A 83 0.25 8.23 6.58
CA SER A 83 1.57 7.72 6.23
C SER A 83 2.68 8.63 6.76
N TYR A 84 3.93 8.21 6.59
CA TYR A 84 5.11 9.05 6.79
C TYR A 84 5.57 9.76 5.51
N VAL A 85 4.81 9.63 4.42
CA VAL A 85 5.11 10.28 3.14
C VAL A 85 4.72 11.75 3.24
N GLU A 86 5.65 12.64 2.90
CA GLU A 86 5.34 14.05 2.78
C GLU A 86 4.57 14.35 1.49
N ASN A 87 3.55 15.21 1.58
CA ASN A 87 2.84 15.79 0.45
C ASN A 87 2.28 14.77 -0.58
N PRO A 88 1.45 13.80 -0.19
CA PRO A 88 0.70 13.01 -1.16
C PRO A 88 -0.16 13.93 -2.05
N GLU A 89 -0.26 13.61 -3.34
CA GLU A 89 -1.16 14.30 -4.27
C GLU A 89 -2.60 13.89 -3.95
N VAL A 90 -3.49 14.85 -3.79
CA VAL A 90 -4.91 14.60 -3.50
C VAL A 90 -5.75 15.31 -4.55
N ARG A 91 -6.69 14.59 -5.17
CA ARG A 91 -7.57 15.14 -6.21
C ARG A 91 -8.90 14.44 -6.22
N TRP A 92 -9.99 15.19 -6.41
CA TRP A 92 -11.29 14.61 -6.69
C TRP A 92 -11.38 14.16 -8.16
N GLU A 93 -11.82 12.93 -8.40
CA GLU A 93 -12.13 12.41 -9.74
C GLU A 93 -13.63 12.49 -10.08
N GLY A 94 -14.46 12.72 -9.07
CA GLY A 94 -15.89 12.99 -9.17
C GLY A 94 -16.45 13.43 -7.82
N ASP A 95 -17.77 13.64 -7.74
CA ASP A 95 -18.44 14.15 -6.52
C ASP A 95 -18.21 13.26 -5.29
N ARG A 96 -18.09 11.95 -5.50
CA ARG A 96 -17.92 10.92 -4.45
C ARG A 96 -16.72 10.02 -4.70
N GLN A 97 -15.72 10.50 -5.44
CA GLN A 97 -14.50 9.74 -5.74
C GLN A 97 -13.25 10.60 -5.52
N LEU A 98 -12.41 10.18 -4.58
CA LEU A 98 -11.16 10.85 -4.24
C LEU A 98 -9.96 9.98 -4.66
N LEU A 99 -9.05 10.54 -5.44
CA LEU A 99 -7.76 9.97 -5.75
C LEU A 99 -6.70 10.50 -4.78
N ILE A 100 -5.95 9.59 -4.17
CA ILE A 100 -4.77 9.89 -3.37
C ILE A 100 -3.58 9.22 -4.05
N LYS A 101 -2.63 10.03 -4.53
CA LYS A 101 -1.34 9.54 -5.02
C LYS A 101 -0.24 9.73 -4.01
N TYR A 102 0.60 8.71 -3.86
CA TYR A 102 1.72 8.72 -2.94
C TYR A 102 2.84 7.84 -3.49
N PRO A 103 4.12 8.12 -3.16
CA PRO A 103 5.22 7.27 -3.50
C PRO A 103 5.10 5.93 -2.76
N LYS A 104 5.94 4.97 -3.14
CA LYS A 104 5.82 3.54 -2.82
C LYS A 104 5.62 3.13 -1.35
N THR A 105 5.83 4.01 -0.37
CA THR A 105 5.78 3.64 1.05
C THR A 105 4.36 3.28 1.51
N SER A 106 4.20 2.16 2.23
CA SER A 106 2.89 1.73 2.75
C SER A 106 2.31 2.77 3.72
N PRO A 107 1.05 3.20 3.52
CA PRO A 107 0.34 3.90 4.56
C PRO A 107 -0.01 2.95 5.69
N PHE A 108 -0.04 3.44 6.92
CA PHE A 108 -0.54 2.68 8.07
C PHE A 108 -2.05 2.89 8.28
N ARG A 109 -2.70 3.76 7.48
CA ARG A 109 -4.15 3.82 7.29
C ARG A 109 -4.47 4.12 5.83
N ALA A 110 -5.33 3.30 5.22
CA ALA A 110 -5.86 3.51 3.88
C ALA A 110 -7.28 2.93 3.80
N GLU A 111 -8.29 3.78 3.96
CA GLU A 111 -9.69 3.38 3.88
C GLU A 111 -10.15 3.30 2.42
N SER A 112 -10.93 2.28 2.06
CA SER A 112 -11.51 2.17 0.70
C SER A 112 -12.71 3.10 0.49
N SER A 113 -13.35 3.57 1.56
CA SER A 113 -14.41 4.57 1.53
C SER A 113 -14.58 5.29 2.86
N VAL A 114 -15.00 6.55 2.82
CA VAL A 114 -15.30 7.36 4.01
C VAL A 114 -16.53 8.22 3.74
N ALA A 115 -17.53 8.12 4.62
CA ALA A 115 -18.75 8.95 4.58
C ALA A 115 -19.38 9.03 3.18
N ASP A 116 -19.46 7.88 2.50
CA ASP A 116 -19.94 7.60 1.11
C ASP A 116 -19.00 7.98 -0.06
N VAL A 117 -17.84 8.57 0.23
CA VAL A 117 -16.81 8.86 -0.77
C VAL A 117 -15.94 7.63 -0.96
N ALA A 118 -15.87 7.13 -2.19
CA ALA A 118 -14.94 6.07 -2.57
C ALA A 118 -13.52 6.64 -2.68
N ILE A 119 -12.54 5.92 -2.15
CA ILE A 119 -11.13 6.33 -2.16
C ILE A 119 -10.37 5.43 -3.12
N ARG A 120 -9.70 6.06 -4.07
CA ARG A 120 -8.81 5.41 -5.02
C ARG A 120 -7.38 5.80 -4.69
N TYR A 121 -6.53 4.79 -4.61
CA TYR A 121 -5.11 4.97 -4.39
C TYR A 121 -4.35 4.74 -5.68
N GLN A 122 -3.34 5.57 -5.94
CA GLN A 122 -2.42 5.39 -7.05
C GLN A 122 -1.01 5.64 -6.54
N THR A 123 -0.16 4.61 -6.60
CA THR A 123 1.26 4.79 -6.28
C THR A 123 2.07 4.99 -7.55
N ASP A 124 3.24 5.62 -7.42
CA ASP A 124 4.20 5.78 -8.52
C ASP A 124 4.65 4.42 -9.12
N CYS A 125 4.40 3.32 -8.41
CA CYS A 125 4.65 1.97 -8.87
C CYS A 125 3.79 1.56 -10.09
N GLN A 126 2.64 2.21 -10.34
CA GLN A 126 1.84 1.94 -11.54
C GLN A 126 2.53 2.35 -12.85
N THR A 127 3.43 3.33 -12.80
CA THR A 127 4.20 3.78 -13.99
C THR A 127 5.42 2.88 -14.24
N GLU A 128 5.95 2.26 -13.18
CA GLU A 128 7.08 1.32 -13.25
C GLU A 128 6.65 -0.11 -13.59
N LEU A 129 5.43 -0.54 -13.24
CA LEU A 129 4.91 -1.85 -13.63
C LEU A 129 4.97 -2.06 -15.15
N ALA A 130 4.64 -1.04 -15.93
CA ALA A 130 4.70 -1.08 -17.39
C ALA A 130 6.15 -1.16 -17.94
N THR A 131 7.15 -0.76 -17.16
CA THR A 131 8.58 -0.75 -17.58
C THR A 131 9.34 -1.96 -17.02
N MET A 132 8.95 -2.49 -15.86
CA MET A 132 9.57 -3.66 -15.21
C MET A 132 8.97 -5.00 -15.64
N LEU A 133 7.81 -5.03 -16.31
CA LEU A 133 7.32 -6.18 -17.08
C LEU A 133 8.24 -6.55 -18.28
N ALA A 134 9.41 -5.91 -18.40
CA ALA A 134 10.49 -6.33 -19.27
C ALA A 134 11.40 -7.44 -18.67
N GLN A 135 11.06 -8.00 -17.50
CA GLN A 135 11.66 -9.27 -17.05
C GLN A 135 11.12 -10.41 -17.91
N PRO A 136 11.98 -11.24 -18.54
CA PRO A 136 11.53 -12.22 -19.52
C PRO A 136 10.63 -13.27 -18.88
N GLU A 137 9.43 -13.45 -19.42
CA GLU A 137 8.63 -14.64 -19.16
C GLU A 137 9.42 -15.88 -19.58
N VAL A 138 9.46 -16.90 -18.73
CA VAL A 138 10.11 -18.16 -19.09
C VAL A 138 9.06 -19.24 -19.32
N PHE A 139 9.05 -19.78 -20.53
CA PHE A 139 8.14 -20.84 -20.94
C PHE A 139 8.71 -22.21 -20.60
N SER A 140 7.84 -23.14 -20.20
CA SER A 140 8.21 -24.55 -20.12
C SER A 140 8.61 -25.06 -21.52
N PRO A 141 9.45 -26.10 -21.63
CA PRO A 141 9.90 -26.60 -22.93
C PRO A 141 8.76 -27.03 -23.86
N ASP A 142 7.66 -27.56 -23.30
CA ASP A 142 6.44 -27.92 -24.03
C ASP A 142 5.49 -26.73 -24.28
N ARG A 143 5.84 -25.53 -23.80
CA ARG A 143 5.06 -24.30 -23.89
C ARG A 143 3.62 -24.44 -23.37
N GLN A 144 3.38 -25.34 -22.42
CA GLN A 144 2.10 -25.42 -21.73
C GLN A 144 2.02 -24.39 -20.59
N TRP A 145 3.16 -24.03 -20.01
CA TRP A 145 3.26 -23.14 -18.86
C TRP A 145 4.21 -21.98 -19.12
N ARG A 146 3.97 -20.87 -18.44
CA ARG A 146 4.91 -19.76 -18.32
C ARG A 146 5.02 -19.30 -16.88
N ALA A 147 6.23 -18.94 -16.48
CA ALA A 147 6.48 -18.30 -15.20
C ALA A 147 6.75 -16.81 -15.45
N VAL A 148 6.09 -15.96 -14.67
CA VAL A 148 6.16 -14.51 -14.79
C VAL A 148 6.59 -13.95 -13.45
N ALA A 149 7.62 -13.12 -13.47
CA ALA A 149 8.05 -12.33 -12.32
C ALA A 149 7.46 -10.92 -12.42
N PHE A 150 6.92 -10.42 -11.32
CA PHE A 150 6.31 -9.09 -11.24
C PHE A 150 6.50 -8.55 -9.83
N LEU A 151 6.55 -7.23 -9.67
CA LEU A 151 6.50 -6.64 -8.33
C LEU A 151 5.06 -6.71 -7.81
N GLY A 152 4.92 -7.02 -6.51
CA GLY A 152 3.62 -7.12 -5.87
C GLY A 152 2.74 -5.88 -6.03
N ASN A 153 1.43 -6.09 -6.11
CA ASN A 153 0.44 -5.02 -6.19
C ASN A 153 0.49 -4.14 -4.92
N CYS A 154 0.30 -2.85 -5.12
CA CYS A 154 0.38 -1.82 -4.08
C CYS A 154 -0.76 -1.88 -3.05
N ASP A 155 -1.74 -2.76 -3.26
CA ASP A 155 -2.87 -2.99 -2.37
C ASP A 155 -2.62 -4.13 -1.37
N GLU A 156 -1.50 -4.85 -1.49
CA GLU A 156 -1.08 -5.83 -0.49
C GLU A 156 -0.10 -5.22 0.52
N PRO A 157 -0.15 -5.64 1.80
CA PRO A 157 0.71 -5.09 2.87
C PRO A 157 2.21 -5.35 2.66
N VAL A 158 2.56 -6.11 1.61
CA VAL A 158 3.93 -6.42 1.22
C VAL A 158 4.31 -5.55 0.02
N ILE A 159 4.58 -4.28 0.29
CA ILE A 159 5.16 -3.39 -0.71
C ILE A 159 6.65 -3.77 -0.87
N ASP A 160 7.16 -3.75 -2.10
CA ASP A 160 8.57 -4.03 -2.48
C ASP A 160 8.99 -5.49 -2.62
N ALA A 161 8.10 -6.48 -2.49
CA ALA A 161 8.46 -7.86 -2.76
C ALA A 161 8.33 -8.22 -4.25
N LEU A 162 9.32 -8.94 -4.74
CA LEU A 162 9.25 -9.61 -6.04
C LEU A 162 8.38 -10.85 -5.90
N GLN A 163 7.42 -10.98 -6.82
CA GLN A 163 6.48 -12.08 -6.88
C GLN A 163 6.71 -12.93 -8.13
N VAL A 164 6.43 -14.23 -8.04
CA VAL A 164 6.39 -15.15 -9.19
C VAL A 164 5.06 -15.86 -9.23
N ALA A 165 4.45 -15.90 -10.42
CA ALA A 165 3.26 -16.71 -10.70
C ALA A 165 3.53 -17.66 -11.87
N ILE A 166 2.87 -18.81 -11.84
CA ILE A 166 2.85 -19.77 -12.95
C ILE A 166 1.45 -19.78 -13.55
N LEU A 167 1.41 -19.64 -14.87
CA LEU A 167 0.19 -19.52 -15.66
C LEU A 167 0.24 -20.49 -16.85
N PRO A 168 -0.91 -20.88 -17.41
CA PRO A 168 -0.96 -21.42 -18.77
C PRO A 168 -0.25 -20.47 -19.75
N ALA A 169 0.41 -21.01 -20.77
CA ALA A 169 1.20 -20.22 -21.70
C ALA A 169 0.39 -19.16 -22.48
N ASP A 170 -0.89 -19.39 -22.69
CA ASP A 170 -1.86 -18.51 -23.35
C ASP A 170 -2.73 -17.70 -22.36
N GLY A 171 -2.60 -17.95 -21.05
CA GLY A 171 -3.43 -17.32 -20.03
C GLY A 171 -2.97 -15.91 -19.72
N ALA A 172 -3.86 -14.92 -19.80
CA ALA A 172 -3.57 -13.55 -19.36
C ALA A 172 -3.17 -13.50 -17.87
N LEU A 173 -2.33 -12.54 -17.50
CA LEU A 173 -2.02 -12.28 -16.09
C LEU A 173 -3.29 -11.74 -15.41
N PRO A 174 -3.90 -12.48 -14.47
CA PRO A 174 -5.10 -12.00 -13.80
C PRO A 174 -4.72 -10.87 -12.81
N ASN A 175 -5.72 -10.07 -12.41
CA ASN A 175 -5.51 -8.98 -11.43
C ASN A 175 -4.95 -9.48 -10.09
N HIS A 176 -5.22 -10.74 -9.74
CA HIS A 176 -4.69 -11.43 -8.57
C HIS A 176 -4.12 -12.79 -9.01
N PRO A 177 -2.87 -12.84 -9.49
CA PRO A 177 -2.25 -14.08 -9.91
C PRO A 177 -2.05 -15.03 -8.74
N ASN A 178 -2.16 -16.33 -9.00
CA ASN A 178 -1.85 -17.36 -8.01
C ASN A 178 -0.35 -17.39 -7.76
N THR A 179 0.11 -16.49 -6.90
CA THR A 179 1.52 -16.31 -6.59
C THR A 179 2.06 -17.54 -5.86
N VAL A 180 3.21 -18.03 -6.34
CA VAL A 180 3.94 -19.15 -5.76
C VAL A 180 5.18 -18.73 -4.98
N PHE A 181 5.68 -17.53 -5.24
CA PHE A 181 6.84 -16.98 -4.57
C PHE A 181 6.64 -15.50 -4.31
N VAL A 182 6.97 -15.05 -3.10
CA VAL A 182 7.01 -13.64 -2.70
C VAL A 182 8.24 -13.46 -1.82
N ALA A 183 9.19 -12.62 -2.23
CA ALA A 183 10.38 -12.33 -1.44
C ALA A 183 10.91 -10.91 -1.63
N GLU A 184 11.52 -10.38 -0.57
CA GLU A 184 12.34 -9.17 -0.61
C GLU A 184 13.69 -9.52 -1.25
N THR A 185 13.78 -9.30 -2.57
CA THR A 185 14.98 -9.57 -3.38
C THR A 185 15.10 -8.56 -4.52
N ASN A 186 16.33 -8.23 -4.89
CA ASN A 186 16.65 -7.40 -6.06
C ASN A 186 17.08 -8.21 -7.29
N GLU A 187 17.34 -9.51 -7.13
CA GLU A 187 17.83 -10.37 -8.20
C GLU A 187 17.14 -11.74 -8.13
N LEU A 188 16.52 -12.11 -9.24
CA LEU A 188 15.85 -13.38 -9.42
C LEU A 188 16.07 -13.86 -10.85
N SER A 189 16.29 -15.16 -10.99
CA SER A 189 16.21 -15.86 -12.26
C SER A 189 15.30 -17.07 -12.16
N MET A 190 14.67 -17.39 -13.28
CA MET A 190 13.74 -18.51 -13.38
C MET A 190 14.20 -19.42 -14.50
N THR A 191 14.19 -20.73 -14.27
CA THR A 191 14.59 -21.71 -15.29
C THR A 191 13.77 -22.98 -15.15
N TRP A 192 13.24 -23.48 -16.26
CA TRP A 192 12.55 -24.76 -16.28
C TRP A 192 13.54 -25.94 -16.31
N GLN A 193 13.36 -26.89 -15.41
CA GLN A 193 14.04 -28.19 -15.38
C GLN A 193 13.09 -29.27 -15.91
N GLY A 194 13.02 -29.39 -17.23
CA GLY A 194 11.99 -30.18 -17.91
C GLY A 194 10.61 -29.51 -17.85
N ASN A 195 9.55 -30.26 -18.13
CA ASN A 195 8.21 -29.69 -18.35
C ASN A 195 7.44 -29.37 -17.06
N GLN A 196 7.87 -29.90 -15.91
CA GLN A 196 7.09 -29.86 -14.67
C GLN A 196 7.88 -29.39 -13.45
N THR A 197 9.09 -28.87 -13.64
CA THR A 197 9.87 -28.31 -12.52
C THR A 197 10.34 -26.91 -12.88
N LEU A 198 9.90 -25.92 -12.12
CA LEU A 198 10.43 -24.56 -12.19
C LEU A 198 11.49 -24.39 -11.10
N LYS A 199 12.69 -23.96 -11.49
CA LYS A 199 13.73 -23.51 -10.56
C LYS A 199 13.67 -21.98 -10.46
N ILE A 200 13.63 -21.48 -9.23
CA ILE A 200 13.68 -20.06 -8.89
C ILE A 200 14.94 -19.83 -8.07
N ASP A 201 15.88 -19.12 -8.68
CA ASP A 201 17.17 -18.73 -8.13
C ASP A 201 17.07 -17.25 -7.72
N TYR A 202 17.40 -16.89 -6.48
CA TYR A 202 17.26 -15.51 -6.00
C TYR A 202 18.33 -15.11 -4.99
N ILE A 203 18.63 -13.81 -4.89
CA ILE A 203 19.44 -13.28 -3.79
C ILE A 203 18.53 -12.99 -2.60
N ARG A 204 18.79 -13.59 -1.45
CA ARG A 204 18.02 -13.28 -0.24
C ARG A 204 18.52 -11.98 0.39
N MET A 205 17.78 -10.90 0.20
CA MET A 205 18.05 -9.63 0.89
C MET A 205 17.26 -9.50 2.20
N GLY A 206 16.04 -10.03 2.22
CA GLY A 206 15.16 -9.96 3.38
C GLY A 206 14.27 -11.18 3.51
N ASN A 207 13.00 -10.94 3.83
CA ASN A 207 12.04 -12.01 4.12
C ASN A 207 11.58 -12.72 2.85
N VAL A 208 11.39 -14.05 2.98
CA VAL A 208 10.59 -14.84 2.03
C VAL A 208 9.23 -15.05 2.67
N LEU A 209 8.21 -14.47 2.05
CA LEU A 209 6.87 -14.39 2.62
C LEU A 209 5.97 -15.50 2.10
N VAL A 210 6.18 -15.89 0.84
CA VAL A 210 5.50 -17.03 0.21
C VAL A 210 6.53 -17.84 -0.54
N ALA A 211 6.52 -19.15 -0.33
CA ALA A 211 7.28 -20.12 -1.11
C ALA A 211 6.49 -21.43 -1.20
N LYS A 212 5.62 -21.52 -2.21
CA LYS A 212 4.82 -22.72 -2.48
C LYS A 212 5.69 -23.69 -3.29
N PRO A 213 6.04 -24.88 -2.76
CA PRO A 213 6.90 -25.83 -3.47
C PRO A 213 6.19 -26.53 -4.64
N LYS A 214 4.89 -26.28 -4.84
CA LYS A 214 4.08 -26.90 -5.87
C LYS A 214 2.89 -26.02 -6.28
N GLN A 215 2.53 -26.05 -7.55
CA GLN A 215 1.28 -25.49 -8.09
C GLN A 215 0.69 -26.46 -9.12
N GLY A 216 -0.45 -27.07 -8.81
CA GLY A 216 -1.01 -28.13 -9.65
C GLY A 216 -0.02 -29.30 -9.83
N SER A 217 0.34 -29.61 -11.08
CA SER A 217 1.36 -30.62 -11.42
C SER A 217 2.80 -30.10 -11.44
N ILE A 218 3.01 -28.79 -11.24
CA ILE A 218 4.33 -28.15 -11.35
C ILE A 218 5.02 -28.15 -9.98
N ASN A 219 6.21 -28.73 -9.93
CA ASN A 219 7.11 -28.65 -8.78
C ASN A 219 7.95 -27.37 -8.86
N ILE A 220 8.24 -26.77 -7.71
CA ILE A 220 8.97 -25.51 -7.64
C ILE A 220 10.15 -25.69 -6.70
N ARG A 221 11.35 -25.44 -7.22
CA ARG A 221 12.61 -25.52 -6.49
C ARG A 221 13.15 -24.13 -6.25
N PHE A 222 13.33 -23.78 -4.99
CA PHE A 222 13.89 -22.51 -4.58
C PHE A 222 15.36 -22.67 -4.25
N ASN A 223 16.20 -21.79 -4.78
CA ASN A 223 17.61 -21.72 -4.44
C ASN A 223 17.97 -20.27 -4.10
N SER A 224 18.43 -20.04 -2.88
CA SER A 224 18.83 -18.72 -2.43
C SER A 224 20.34 -18.61 -2.37
N TYR A 225 20.86 -17.54 -2.95
CA TYR A 225 22.24 -17.14 -2.75
C TYR A 225 22.29 -16.10 -1.63
N ALA A 226 23.18 -16.33 -0.66
CA ALA A 226 23.59 -15.27 0.26
C ALA A 226 24.63 -14.43 -0.48
N ASN A 227 24.34 -13.15 -0.73
CA ASN A 227 25.39 -12.22 -1.14
C ASN A 227 25.74 -11.32 0.03
N GLU A 228 27.03 -11.30 0.37
CA GLU A 228 27.66 -10.09 0.89
C GLU A 228 27.27 -8.92 -0.04
N PRO A 229 26.91 -7.74 0.50
CA PRO A 229 26.30 -6.68 -0.30
C PRO A 229 27.29 -6.16 -1.35
N LYS A 230 27.08 -6.50 -2.62
CA LYS A 230 27.70 -5.75 -3.73
C LYS A 230 26.94 -4.43 -3.92
N PRO A 231 27.63 -3.28 -3.91
CA PRO A 231 26.98 -1.97 -4.00
C PRO A 231 26.33 -1.75 -5.38
N LEU A 232 25.11 -1.19 -5.34
CA LEU A 232 24.19 -0.84 -6.45
C LEU A 232 24.79 -0.06 -7.66
N LYS A 233 26.07 0.34 -7.64
CA LYS A 233 26.68 1.19 -8.67
C LYS A 233 27.07 0.45 -9.96
N GLU A 234 27.30 -0.85 -9.93
CA GLU A 234 27.80 -1.59 -11.12
C GLU A 234 26.69 -1.92 -12.14
N TYR A 235 25.42 -2.03 -11.71
CA TYR A 235 24.30 -2.43 -12.57
C TYR A 235 23.89 -1.35 -13.59
N TYR A 236 24.04 -0.06 -13.25
CA TYR A 236 23.67 1.04 -14.14
C TYR A 236 24.69 1.31 -15.26
N GLN A 237 25.91 0.78 -15.17
CA GLN A 237 26.92 0.99 -16.20
C GLN A 237 26.87 -0.04 -17.33
N GLN A 238 26.29 -1.23 -17.11
CA GLN A 238 26.21 -2.28 -18.14
C GLN A 238 25.02 -2.15 -19.09
N ASN A 239 24.02 -1.32 -18.77
CA ASN A 239 22.81 -1.13 -19.59
C ASN A 239 22.75 0.25 -20.28
N GLN A 240 23.89 0.89 -20.53
CA GLN A 240 23.92 2.08 -21.38
C GLN A 240 23.58 1.72 -22.83
N VAL A 241 22.41 2.20 -23.25
CA VAL A 241 21.90 2.29 -24.62
C VAL A 241 23.01 2.77 -25.57
N LEU A 242 23.27 1.98 -26.62
CA LEU A 242 24.15 2.37 -27.72
C LEU A 242 23.70 3.74 -28.29
N PRO A 243 24.62 4.69 -28.54
CA PRO A 243 24.25 5.97 -29.12
C PRO A 243 23.73 5.78 -30.55
N ILE A 244 22.56 6.33 -30.83
CA ILE A 244 22.00 6.43 -32.19
C ILE A 244 22.87 7.43 -32.97
N GLU A 245 23.63 6.95 -33.96
CA GLU A 245 24.24 7.80 -34.99
C GLU A 245 23.14 8.52 -35.77
N ARG A 246 23.12 9.86 -35.71
CA ARG A 246 22.36 10.68 -36.66
C ARG A 246 23.19 10.83 -37.94
N ARG A 247 22.64 10.41 -39.08
CA ARG A 247 22.99 10.98 -40.38
C ARG A 247 22.18 12.25 -40.61
#